data_AF-A0A6B1DXJ7-F1
#
_entry.id   AF-A0A6B1DXJ7-F1
#
_cell.length_a   1.000
_cell.length_b   1.000
_cell.length_c   1.000
_cell.angle_alpha   90.00
_cell.angle_beta   90.00
_cell.angle_gamma   90.00
#
_symmetry.space_group_name_H-M   'P 1'
#
loop_
_entity.id
_entity.type
_entity.pdbx_description
1 polymer ?
#
loop_
_entity_poly.entity_id
_entity_poly.type
_entity_poly.pdbx_seq_one_letter_code
_entity_poly.pdbx_strand_id
1 'polypeptide(L)'
;MSDVVRDLERVIRQRQADMPEGSYTTSLFRDGTQRIAQKVGEEGVEVVIAALAQDDGRLASEMADLFYHSLVLLADRGLSWADVEAVFVRRAHG
;
A
#
# COMPACT_ATOMS: atom_id res chain seq x y z
N MET A 1 -4.38 -15.85 2.40
CA MET A 1 -4.06 -14.61 1.67
C MET A 1 -5.01 -14.49 0.49
N SER A 2 -5.65 -13.34 0.28
CA SER A 2 -6.40 -13.11 -0.96
C SER A 2 -5.41 -13.06 -2.12
N ASP A 3 -5.69 -13.80 -3.20
CA ASP A 3 -4.84 -13.81 -4.40
C ASP A 3 -4.62 -12.39 -4.96
N VAL A 4 -5.59 -11.50 -4.74
CA VAL A 4 -5.55 -10.09 -5.15
C VAL A 4 -4.36 -9.33 -4.56
N VAL A 5 -4.04 -9.51 -3.27
CA VAL A 5 -2.94 -8.78 -2.62
C VAL A 5 -1.59 -9.23 -3.17
N ARG A 6 -1.43 -10.54 -3.42
CA ARG A 6 -0.20 -11.08 -4.03
C ARG A 6 -0.01 -10.59 -5.45
N ASP A 7 -1.09 -10.58 -6.24
CA ASP A 7 -1.05 -10.05 -7.60
C ASP A 7 -0.69 -8.57 -7.63
N LEU A 8 -1.26 -7.78 -6.70
CA LEU A 8 -0.96 -6.37 -6.58
C LEU A 8 0.50 -6.13 -6.18
N GLU A 9 1.03 -6.85 -5.18
CA GLU A 9 2.44 -6.78 -4.79
C GLU A 9 3.36 -7.13 -5.97
N ARG A 10 3.04 -8.20 -6.71
CA ARG A 10 3.80 -8.61 -7.90
C ARG A 10 3.81 -7.50 -8.96
N VAL A 11 2.67 -6.88 -9.25
CA VAL A 11 2.58 -5.77 -10.22
C VAL A 11 3.39 -4.56 -9.75
N ILE A 12 3.32 -4.21 -8.46
CA ILE A 12 4.09 -3.10 -7.88
C ILE A 12 5.59 -3.34 -8.05
N ARG A 13 6.07 -4.54 -7.71
CA ARG A 13 7.50 -4.91 -7.86
C ARG A 13 7.94 -4.92 -9.32
N GLN A 14 7.10 -5.44 -10.22
CA GLN A 14 7.40 -5.39 -11.65
C GLN A 14 7.57 -3.95 -12.13
N ARG A 15 6.68 -3.03 -11.71
CA ARG A 15 6.78 -1.60 -12.06
C ARG A 15 7.98 -0.91 -11.42
N GLN A 16 8.41 -1.33 -10.23
CA GLN A 16 9.64 -0.87 -9.59
C GLN A 16 10.88 -1.27 -10.40
N ALA A 17 10.88 -2.49 -10.96
CA ALA A 17 11.99 -3.01 -11.75
C ALA A 17 12.03 -2.40 -13.17
N ASP A 18 10.88 -2.36 -13.85
CA ASP A 18 10.80 -1.95 -15.26
C ASP A 18 10.73 -0.42 -15.43
N MET A 19 10.25 0.29 -14.40
CA MET A 19 10.05 1.74 -14.41
C MET A 19 9.32 2.27 -15.67
N PRO A 20 8.16 1.70 -16.07
CA PRO A 20 7.45 2.09 -17.27
C PRO A 20 7.03 3.57 -17.24
N GLU A 21 7.16 4.24 -18.39
CA GLU A 21 6.80 5.64 -18.54
C GLU A 21 5.28 5.84 -18.33
N GLY A 22 4.91 6.97 -17.69
CA GLY A 22 3.51 7.31 -17.42
C GLY A 22 2.84 6.51 -16.28
N SER A 23 3.53 5.53 -15.67
CA SER A 23 2.98 4.78 -14.54
C SER A 23 3.01 5.60 -13.25
N TYR A 24 1.87 5.66 -12.56
CA TYR A 24 1.78 6.25 -11.22
C TYR A 24 2.70 5.57 -10.21
N THR A 25 2.84 4.24 -10.26
CA THR A 25 3.76 3.51 -9.37
C THR A 25 5.21 3.94 -9.62
N THR A 26 5.57 4.16 -10.88
CA THR A 26 6.91 4.62 -11.27
C THR A 26 7.19 6.03 -10.77
N SER A 27 6.22 6.95 -10.81
CA SER A 27 6.43 8.31 -10.25
C SER A 27 6.67 8.24 -8.75
N LEU A 28 5.92 7.42 -8.00
CA LEU A 28 6.14 7.24 -6.57
C LEU A 28 7.57 6.77 -6.25
N PHE A 29 8.08 5.77 -6.98
CA PHE A 29 9.45 5.29 -6.76
C PHE A 29 10.51 6.32 -7.18
N ARG A 30 10.26 7.14 -8.21
CA ARG A 30 11.15 8.24 -8.59
C ARG A 30 11.18 9.34 -7.54
N ASP A 31 10.04 9.63 -6.92
CA ASP A 31 9.91 10.64 -5.85
C ASP A 31 10.46 10.13 -4.50
N GLY A 32 10.63 8.82 -4.37
CA GLY A 32 11.33 8.16 -3.26
C GLY A 32 10.52 8.04 -1.97
N THR A 33 11.18 7.48 -0.95
CA THR A 33 10.56 7.06 0.33
C THR A 33 9.74 8.16 1.00
N GLN A 34 10.19 9.42 0.95
CA GLN A 34 9.46 10.53 1.59
C GLN A 34 8.07 10.73 0.99
N ARG A 35 7.96 10.74 -0.35
CA ARG A 35 6.66 10.92 -1.02
C ARG A 35 5.76 9.70 -0.80
N ILE A 36 6.33 8.50 -0.84
CA ILE A 36 5.60 7.26 -0.60
C ILE A 36 5.03 7.23 0.82
N ALA A 37 5.84 7.55 1.83
CA ALA A 37 5.39 7.60 3.22
C ALA A 37 4.34 8.70 3.46
N GLN A 38 4.48 9.85 2.78
CA GLN A 38 3.47 10.90 2.82
C GLN A 38 2.12 10.39 2.31
N LYS A 39 2.09 9.67 1.17
CA LYS A 39 0.85 9.06 0.66
C LYS A 39 0.21 8.13 1.68
N VAL A 40 0.98 7.24 2.32
CA VAL A 40 0.45 6.38 3.40
C VAL A 40 -0.22 7.19 4.52
N GLY A 41 0.39 8.32 4.91
CA GLY A 41 -0.19 9.22 5.91
C GLY A 41 -1.47 9.92 5.43
N GLU A 42 -1.49 10.39 4.18
CA GLU A 42 -2.68 11.00 3.55
C GLU A 42 -3.86 10.02 3.53
N GLU A 43 -3.65 8.80 3.01
CA GLU A 43 -4.70 7.78 2.95
C GLU A 43 -5.19 7.36 4.34
N GLY A 44 -4.29 7.32 5.33
CA GLY A 44 -4.67 7.04 6.71
C GLY A 44 -5.64 8.08 7.28
N VAL A 45 -5.46 9.35 6.92
CA VAL A 45 -6.40 10.43 7.30
C VAL A 45 -7.71 10.31 6.52
N GLU A 46 -7.64 9.99 5.23
CA GLU A 46 -8.83 9.82 4.38
C GLU A 46 -9.69 8.65 4.84
N VAL A 47 -9.08 7.53 5.26
CA VAL A 47 -9.79 6.42 5.91
C VAL A 47 -10.56 6.88 7.14
N VAL A 48 -9.97 7.70 8.00
CA VAL A 48 -10.64 8.23 9.20
C VAL A 48 -11.81 9.13 8.81
N ILE A 49 -11.63 10.00 7.82
CA ILE A 49 -12.70 10.87 7.32
C ILE A 49 -13.84 10.03 6.74
N ALA A 50 -13.52 9.04 5.90
CA ALA A 50 -14.51 8.19 5.27
C ALA A 50 -15.32 7.41 6.30
N ALA A 51 -14.66 6.84 7.32
CA ALA A 51 -15.32 6.10 8.40
C ALA A 51 -16.28 6.95 9.25
N LEU A 52 -16.01 8.25 9.38
CA LEU A 52 -16.79 9.14 10.25
C LEU A 52 -17.88 9.92 9.50
N ALA A 53 -17.70 10.15 8.20
CA ALA A 53 -18.49 11.14 7.47
C ALA A 53 -18.92 10.72 6.06
N GLN A 54 -18.57 9.51 5.60
CA GLN A 54 -18.90 9.04 4.25
C GLN A 54 -19.52 7.64 4.28
N ASP A 55 -19.84 7.11 3.10
CA ASP A 55 -20.43 5.78 2.94
C ASP A 55 -19.37 4.65 2.91
N ASP A 56 -19.86 3.42 3.07
CA ASP A 56 -19.03 2.21 3.07
C ASP A 56 -18.22 2.03 1.78
N GLY A 57 -18.71 2.53 0.64
CA GLY A 57 -18.01 2.47 -0.64
C GLY A 57 -16.79 3.38 -0.65
N ARG A 58 -16.90 4.59 -0.09
CA ARG A 58 -15.75 5.47 0.12
C ARG A 58 -14.77 4.87 1.12
N LEU A 59 -15.24 4.36 2.25
CA LEU A 59 -14.36 3.72 3.23
C LEU A 59 -13.56 2.56 2.61
N ALA A 60 -14.22 1.71 1.82
CA ALA A 60 -13.54 0.62 1.11
C ALA A 60 -12.50 1.13 0.11
N SER A 61 -12.77 2.25 -0.55
CA SER A 61 -11.84 2.88 -1.51
C SER A 61 -10.59 3.42 -0.82
N GLU A 62 -10.73 4.23 0.24
CA GLU A 62 -9.56 4.79 0.95
C GLU A 62 -8.75 3.68 1.64
N MET A 63 -9.42 2.63 2.10
CA MET A 63 -8.72 1.47 2.66
C MET A 63 -7.89 0.75 1.59
N ALA A 64 -8.43 0.64 0.36
CA ALA A 64 -7.69 0.07 -0.77
C ALA A 64 -6.46 0.93 -1.12
N ASP A 65 -6.61 2.25 -1.14
CA ASP A 65 -5.50 3.18 -1.41
C ASP A 65 -4.44 3.13 -0.30
N LEU A 66 -4.86 3.09 0.97
CA LEU A 66 -3.96 2.89 2.11
C LEU A 66 -3.15 1.60 1.98
N PHE A 67 -3.80 0.48 1.65
CA PHE A 67 -3.09 -0.80 1.45
C PHE A 67 -2.18 -0.76 0.21
N TYR A 68 -2.61 -0.17 -0.89
CA TYR A 68 -1.77 -0.01 -2.08
C TYR A 68 -0.50 0.78 -1.76
N HIS A 69 -0.63 1.95 -1.13
CA HIS A 69 0.51 2.78 -0.75
C HIS A 69 1.41 2.12 0.29
N SER A 70 0.83 1.34 1.20
CA SER A 70 1.60 0.52 2.15
C SER A 70 2.43 -0.55 1.45
N LEU A 71 1.88 -1.23 0.43
CA LEU A 71 2.62 -2.22 -0.38
C LEU A 71 3.75 -1.57 -1.18
N VAL A 72 3.52 -0.38 -1.75
CA VAL A 72 4.58 0.40 -2.42
C VAL A 72 5.69 0.76 -1.43
N LEU A 73 5.34 1.19 -0.22
CA LEU A 73 6.32 1.50 0.83
C LEU A 73 7.12 0.26 1.24
N LEU A 74 6.47 -0.89 1.42
CA LEU A 74 7.18 -2.14 1.70
C LEU A 74 8.19 -2.46 0.59
N ALA A 75 7.77 -2.40 -0.67
CA ALA A 75 8.64 -2.65 -1.82
C ALA A 75 9.82 -1.66 -1.90
N ASP A 76 9.59 -0.36 -1.66
CA ASP A 76 10.64 0.67 -1.58
C ASP A 76 11.66 0.38 -0.47
N ARG A 77 11.20 -0.19 0.65
CA ARG A 77 12.04 -0.57 1.79
C ARG A 77 12.64 -1.97 1.68
N GLY A 78 12.43 -2.69 0.59
CA GLY A 78 12.90 -4.06 0.39
C GLY A 78 12.18 -5.11 1.24
N LEU A 79 11.01 -4.77 1.78
CA LEU A 79 10.13 -5.65 2.54
C LEU A 79 9.00 -6.19 1.68
N SER A 80 8.34 -7.25 2.14
CA SER A 80 7.20 -7.90 1.50
C SER A 80 5.98 -7.94 2.41
N TRP A 81 4.81 -8.26 1.82
CA TRP A 81 3.63 -8.50 2.64
C TRP A 81 3.80 -9.68 3.60
N ALA A 82 4.59 -10.70 3.23
CA ALA A 82 4.89 -11.83 4.11
C ALA A 82 5.59 -11.38 5.42
N ASP A 83 6.39 -10.32 5.39
CA ASP A 83 7.00 -9.74 6.58
C ASP A 83 5.96 -9.14 7.53
N VAL A 84 4.91 -8.51 6.98
CA VAL A 84 3.77 -7.99 7.74
C VAL A 84 2.93 -9.14 8.30
N GLU A 85 2.66 -10.19 7.52
CA GLU A 85 1.94 -11.38 8.00
C GLU A 85 2.68 -12.05 9.15
N ALA A 86 4.00 -12.14 9.10
CA ALA A 86 4.80 -12.67 10.20
C ALA A 86 4.61 -11.86 11.50
N VAL A 87 4.42 -10.53 11.40
CA VAL A 87 4.05 -9.68 12.55
C VAL A 87 2.64 -10.01 13.04
N PHE A 88 1.66 -10.18 12.14
CA PHE A 88 0.29 -10.54 12.53
C PHE A 88 0.20 -11.90 13.22
N VAL A 89 0.90 -12.92 12.71
CA VAL A 89 0.98 -14.25 13.34
C VAL A 89 1.50 -14.12 14.77
N ARG A 90 2.57 -13.34 14.99
CA ARG A 90 3.09 -13.09 16.35
C ARG A 90 2.07 -12.39 17.25
N ARG A 91 1.26 -11.48 16.72
CA ARG A 91 0.22 -10.77 17.50
C ARG A 91 -0.99 -11.64 17.81
N ALA A 92 -1.37 -12.55 16.90
CA ALA A 92 -2.53 -13.41 17.07
C ALA A 92 -2.30 -14.57 18.07
N HIS A 93 -1.04 -14.94 18.29
CA HIS A 93 -0.63 -16.02 19.18
C HIS A 93 0.17 -15.54 20.40
N GLY A 94 0.25 -14.23 20.60
CA GLY A 94 0.91 -13.59 21.74
C GLY A 94 -0.07 -12.94 22.71
#